data_AF-A0A8T3V4Q6-F1
#
_entry.id   AF-A0A8T3V4Q6-F1
#
_cell.length_a   1.000
_cell.length_b   1.000
_cell.length_c   1.000
_cell.angle_alpha   90.00
_cell.angle_beta   90.00
_cell.angle_gamma   90.00
#
_symmetry.space_group_name_H-M   'P 1'
#
loop_
_entity.id
_entity.type
_entity.pdbx_description
1 polymer ?
#
loop_
_entity_poly.entity_id
_entity_poly.type
_entity_poly.pdbx_seq_one_letter_code
_entity_poly.pdbx_strand_id
1 'polypeptide(L)'
;MKIIPLIILVIVAVILAALATTIVSPILIVAEDTGEDASIDMAAKFSIIGYDWVYPGSSVNAQGQTLHNVHIDNPKDPYGAARDIMTYSYNYTPHIIASVNNDAAEAIFGTTIVDDIRANDAYNGYAGNENVPGTMDRGDAVDTAMSKNGMNIFQVPIQILMGNIRFIFV
;
A
#
# COMPACT_ATOMS: atom_id res chain seq x y z
N MET A 1 0.67 43.18 3.56
CA MET A 1 0.28 42.01 2.76
C MET A 1 -0.58 41.12 3.63
N LYS A 2 -1.80 40.75 3.22
CA LYS A 2 -2.68 39.93 4.07
C LYS A 2 -2.09 38.52 4.15
N ILE A 3 -1.73 38.07 5.35
CA ILE A 3 -1.01 36.80 5.59
C ILE A 3 -1.88 35.59 5.16
N ILE A 4 -3.20 35.69 5.32
CA ILE A 4 -4.16 34.63 5.00
C ILE A 4 -4.14 34.21 3.51
N PRO A 5 -4.28 35.11 2.52
CA PRO A 5 -4.20 34.71 1.11
C PRO A 5 -2.83 34.17 0.69
N LEU A 6 -1.74 34.58 1.36
CA LEU A 6 -0.41 33.99 1.11
C LEU A 6 -0.33 32.54 1.60
N ILE A 7 -0.86 32.25 2.80
CA ILE A 7 -0.90 30.89 3.35
C ILE A 7 -1.72 29.97 2.45
N ILE A 8 -2.89 30.43 1.99
CA ILE A 8 -3.74 29.64 1.08
C ILE A 8 -3.02 29.37 -0.24
N LEU A 9 -2.33 30.37 -0.82
CA LEU A 9 -1.57 30.20 -2.05
C LEU A 9 -0.45 29.16 -1.89
N VAL A 10 0.26 29.18 -0.76
CA VAL A 10 1.32 28.21 -0.45
C VAL A 10 0.75 26.80 -0.32
N ILE A 11 -0.40 26.63 0.37
CA ILE A 11 -1.07 25.34 0.50
C ILE A 11 -1.48 24.80 -0.88
N VAL A 12 -2.09 25.64 -1.72
CA VAL A 12 -2.47 25.25 -3.09
C VAL A 12 -1.25 24.87 -3.91
N ALA A 13 -0.15 25.62 -3.82
CA ALA A 13 1.09 25.32 -4.53
C ALA A 13 1.72 23.99 -4.07
N VAL A 14 1.69 23.68 -2.77
CA VAL A 14 2.18 22.40 -2.22
C VAL A 14 1.30 21.24 -2.71
N ILE A 15 -0.03 21.41 -2.69
CA ILE A 15 -0.97 20.39 -3.19
C ILE A 15 -0.73 20.16 -4.68
N LEU A 16 -0.58 21.22 -5.48
CA LEU A 16 -0.31 21.11 -6.92
C LEU A 16 1.06 20.51 -7.21
N ALA A 17 2.09 20.82 -6.42
CA ALA A 17 3.41 20.20 -6.55
C ALA A 17 3.35 18.71 -6.20
N ALA A 18 2.65 18.33 -5.13
CA ALA A 18 2.42 16.94 -4.77
C ALA A 18 1.66 16.18 -5.86
N LEU A 19 0.55 16.75 -6.37
CA LEU A 19 -0.21 16.20 -7.49
C LEU A 19 0.62 16.11 -8.79
N ALA A 20 1.49 17.09 -9.05
CA ALA A 20 2.38 17.03 -10.20
C ALA A 20 3.40 15.90 -10.04
N THR A 21 3.96 15.69 -8.84
CA THR A 21 4.85 14.55 -8.60
C THR A 21 4.14 13.21 -8.80
N THR A 22 2.85 13.08 -8.46
CA THR A 22 2.11 11.83 -8.67
C THR A 22 1.77 11.54 -10.13
N ILE A 23 1.86 12.53 -11.03
CA ILE A 23 1.62 12.38 -12.48
C ILE A 23 2.88 11.90 -13.23
N VAL A 24 4.08 12.25 -12.74
CA VAL A 24 5.37 11.93 -13.40
C VAL A 24 6.21 10.91 -12.65
N SER A 25 5.92 10.65 -11.37
CA SER A 25 6.64 9.68 -10.56
C SER A 25 5.80 8.42 -10.34
N PRO A 26 6.34 7.22 -10.62
CA PRO A 26 5.71 5.99 -10.21
C PRO A 26 5.57 5.95 -8.67
N ILE A 27 4.39 5.56 -8.18
CA ILE A 27 4.08 5.40 -6.76
C ILE A 27 3.73 3.95 -6.50
N LEU A 28 4.45 3.33 -5.56
CA LEU A 28 4.10 2.02 -5.04
C LEU A 28 3.25 2.20 -3.78
N ILE A 29 2.10 1.56 -3.72
CA ILE A 29 1.34 1.44 -2.48
C ILE A 29 1.66 0.07 -1.89
N VAL A 30 1.93 0.01 -0.59
CA VAL A 30 2.23 -1.23 0.14
C VAL A 30 1.33 -1.32 1.36
N ALA A 31 0.72 -2.48 1.56
CA ALA A 31 0.00 -2.81 2.78
C ALA A 31 0.93 -3.63 3.68
N GLU A 32 1.18 -3.13 4.88
CA GLU A 32 2.11 -3.71 5.84
C GLU A 32 1.36 -4.36 7.00
N ASP A 33 1.69 -5.62 7.29
CA ASP A 33 1.22 -6.27 8.51
C ASP A 33 2.12 -5.89 9.68
N THR A 34 1.65 -4.94 10.50
CA THR A 34 2.38 -4.49 11.69
C THR A 34 2.40 -5.50 12.84
N GLY A 35 1.66 -6.61 12.74
CA GLY A 35 1.63 -7.69 13.73
C GLY A 35 2.77 -8.70 13.58
N GLU A 36 3.21 -8.96 12.35
CA GLU A 36 4.22 -9.97 12.01
C GLU A 36 5.37 -9.34 11.21
N ASP A 37 6.43 -8.92 11.92
CA ASP A 37 7.70 -8.41 11.38
C ASP A 37 7.60 -7.26 10.34
N ALA A 38 6.46 -6.55 10.28
CA ALA A 38 6.16 -5.49 9.31
C ALA A 38 6.19 -5.97 7.85
N SER A 39 5.86 -7.24 7.58
CA SER A 39 5.89 -7.81 6.22
C SER A 39 4.95 -7.07 5.25
N ILE A 40 5.27 -7.09 3.96
CA ILE A 40 4.40 -6.50 2.92
C ILE A 40 3.47 -7.59 2.39
N ASP A 41 2.20 -7.55 2.78
CA ASP A 41 1.19 -8.53 2.38
C ASP A 41 0.58 -8.24 1.01
N MET A 42 0.44 -6.95 0.69
CA MET A 42 -0.08 -6.48 -0.58
C MET A 42 0.73 -5.31 -1.11
N ALA A 43 0.83 -5.21 -2.43
CA ALA A 43 1.33 -4.02 -3.08
C ALA A 43 0.53 -3.70 -4.34
N ALA A 44 0.54 -2.44 -4.74
CA ALA A 44 -0.07 -1.98 -5.99
C ALA A 44 0.77 -0.88 -6.61
N LYS A 45 0.98 -0.96 -7.94
CA LYS A 45 1.48 0.17 -8.70
C LYS A 45 0.32 1.13 -8.92
N PHE A 46 0.49 2.38 -8.52
CA PHE A 46 -0.48 3.43 -8.85
C PHE A 46 -0.26 3.95 -10.27
N SER A 47 -1.37 4.22 -10.95
CA SER A 47 -1.43 4.99 -12.17
C SER A 47 -2.67 5.88 -12.16
N ILE A 48 -2.69 6.91 -13.02
CA ILE A 48 -3.87 7.79 -13.13
C ILE A 48 -5.14 7.07 -13.63
N ILE A 49 -4.99 5.88 -14.23
CA ILE A 49 -6.09 5.06 -14.75
C ILE A 49 -6.52 3.95 -13.80
N GLY A 50 -5.82 3.76 -12.68
CA GLY A 50 -6.15 2.73 -11.69
C GLY A 50 -4.92 2.13 -11.01
N TYR A 51 -5.13 0.96 -10.40
CA TYR A 51 -4.12 0.21 -9.67
C TYR A 51 -3.83 -1.10 -10.39
N ASP A 52 -2.54 -1.44 -10.49
CA ASP A 52 -2.10 -2.77 -10.88
C ASP A 52 -1.58 -3.48 -9.65
N TRP A 53 -2.27 -4.54 -9.24
CA TRP A 53 -1.87 -5.36 -8.10
C TRP A 53 -0.52 -6.04 -8.32
N VAL A 54 0.28 -6.10 -7.26
CA VAL A 54 1.59 -6.72 -7.19
C VAL A 54 1.54 -7.74 -6.06
N TYR A 55 1.94 -8.97 -6.36
CA TYR A 55 1.99 -10.03 -5.36
C TYR A 55 3.37 -10.06 -4.69
N PRO A 56 3.50 -9.66 -3.40
CA PRO A 56 4.82 -9.43 -2.82
C PRO A 56 5.66 -10.71 -2.65
N GLY A 57 5.01 -11.86 -2.47
CA GLY A 57 5.70 -13.15 -2.30
C GLY A 57 6.39 -13.68 -3.56
N SER A 58 5.93 -13.29 -4.76
CA SER A 58 6.55 -13.69 -6.04
C SER A 58 7.38 -12.57 -6.70
N SER A 59 7.33 -11.37 -6.15
CA SER A 59 8.15 -10.23 -6.56
C SER A 59 9.53 -10.34 -5.92
N VAL A 60 10.59 -10.52 -6.72
CA VAL A 60 11.94 -10.79 -6.20
C VAL A 60 13.00 -9.87 -6.80
N ASN A 61 14.14 -9.70 -6.12
CA ASN A 61 15.34 -9.16 -6.73
C ASN A 61 16.21 -10.27 -7.35
N ALA A 62 17.37 -9.90 -7.90
CA ALA A 62 18.33 -10.83 -8.48
C ALA A 62 18.88 -11.87 -7.47
N GLN A 63 18.80 -11.59 -6.17
CA GLN A 63 19.24 -12.46 -5.08
C GLN A 63 18.13 -13.40 -4.59
N GLY A 64 16.90 -13.27 -5.10
CA GLY A 64 15.74 -14.05 -4.68
C GLY A 64 15.07 -13.55 -3.40
N GLN A 65 15.45 -12.37 -2.89
CA GLN A 65 14.75 -11.74 -1.77
C GLN A 65 13.41 -11.20 -2.25
N THR A 66 12.35 -11.41 -1.46
CA THR A 66 10.98 -11.09 -1.85
C THR A 66 10.57 -9.70 -1.39
N LEU A 67 9.61 -9.08 -2.09
CA LEU A 67 9.00 -7.83 -1.65
C LEU A 67 8.31 -8.01 -0.29
N HIS A 68 7.75 -9.19 -0.03
CA HIS A 68 7.12 -9.54 1.25
C HIS A 68 8.07 -9.39 2.45
N ASN A 69 9.35 -9.77 2.27
CA ASN A 69 10.32 -9.88 3.37
C ASN A 69 11.28 -8.68 3.49
N VAL A 70 11.03 -7.56 2.80
CA VAL A 70 12.00 -6.45 2.75
C VAL A 70 12.42 -5.91 4.11
N HIS A 71 11.51 -5.89 5.10
CA HIS A 71 11.82 -5.45 6.47
C HIS A 71 12.74 -6.42 7.21
N ILE A 72 12.67 -7.71 6.89
CA ILE A 72 13.52 -8.76 7.46
C ILE A 72 14.87 -8.81 6.73
N ASP A 73 14.83 -8.81 5.40
CA ASP A 73 16.00 -8.97 4.54
C ASP A 73 16.88 -7.72 4.52
N ASN A 74 16.26 -6.53 4.64
CA ASN A 74 16.92 -5.23 4.52
C ASN A 74 16.48 -4.24 5.62
N PRO A 75 16.68 -4.55 6.92
CA PRO A 75 16.09 -3.78 8.03
C PRO A 75 16.60 -2.33 8.15
N LYS A 76 17.72 -1.99 7.49
CA LYS A 76 18.28 -0.63 7.48
C LYS A 76 17.66 0.25 6.40
N ASP A 77 17.19 -0.34 5.31
CA ASP A 77 16.59 0.37 4.17
C ASP A 77 15.59 -0.55 3.43
N PRO A 78 14.46 -0.88 4.09
CA PRO A 78 13.48 -1.79 3.50
C PRO A 78 12.78 -1.18 2.28
N TYR A 79 12.59 0.13 2.27
CA TYR A 79 11.92 0.84 1.19
C TYR A 79 12.82 1.05 -0.03
N GLY A 80 14.13 1.26 0.16
CA GLY A 80 15.10 1.18 -0.93
C GLY A 80 15.14 -0.21 -1.56
N ALA A 81 15.12 -1.27 -0.74
CA ALA A 81 15.03 -2.64 -1.25
C ALA A 81 13.72 -2.91 -2.01
N ALA A 82 12.59 -2.40 -1.53
CA ALA A 82 11.30 -2.49 -2.23
C ALA A 82 11.36 -1.81 -3.62
N ARG A 83 11.95 -0.61 -3.72
CA ARG A 83 12.17 0.08 -5.00
C ARG A 83 13.00 -0.76 -5.96
N ASP A 84 14.09 -1.36 -5.47
CA ASP A 84 15.00 -2.14 -6.29
C ASP A 84 14.33 -3.45 -6.78
N ILE A 85 13.55 -4.12 -5.93
CA ILE A 85 12.74 -5.29 -6.29
C ILE A 85 11.71 -4.94 -7.36
N MET A 86 10.97 -3.83 -7.19
CA MET A 86 9.99 -3.38 -8.19
C MET A 86 10.64 -3.04 -9.53
N THR A 87 11.82 -2.42 -9.49
CA THR A 87 12.60 -2.10 -10.69
C THR A 87 13.03 -3.37 -11.40
N TYR A 88 13.51 -4.36 -10.66
CA TYR A 88 13.96 -5.64 -11.23
C TYR A 88 12.81 -6.50 -11.77
N SER A 89 11.76 -6.71 -10.98
CA SER A 89 10.65 -7.62 -11.32
C SER A 89 9.71 -7.04 -12.38
N TYR A 90 9.53 -5.71 -12.40
CA TYR A 90 8.48 -5.07 -13.19
C TYR A 90 8.96 -3.91 -14.07
N ASN A 91 10.25 -3.59 -14.08
CA ASN A 91 10.79 -2.38 -14.72
C ASN A 91 10.03 -1.11 -14.26
N TYR A 92 9.66 -1.10 -12.98
CA TYR A 92 8.89 -0.04 -12.34
C TYR A 92 9.69 0.52 -11.17
N THR A 93 10.18 1.76 -11.30
CA THR A 93 11.00 2.39 -10.27
C THR A 93 10.17 3.43 -9.52
N PRO A 94 9.58 3.08 -8.36
CA PRO A 94 8.86 4.06 -7.55
C PRO A 94 9.82 5.11 -6.99
N HIS A 95 9.40 6.37 -6.94
CA HIS A 95 10.10 7.40 -6.14
C HIS A 95 9.32 7.76 -4.87
N ILE A 96 8.08 7.29 -4.77
CA ILE A 96 7.26 7.38 -3.57
C ILE A 96 6.72 5.99 -3.27
N ILE A 97 6.84 5.58 -2.00
CA ILE A 97 6.16 4.42 -1.45
C ILE A 97 5.14 4.91 -0.43
N ALA A 98 3.87 4.61 -0.64
CA ALA A 98 2.79 4.85 0.30
C ALA A 98 2.52 3.57 1.10
N SER A 99 2.99 3.53 2.34
CA SER A 99 2.76 2.43 3.28
C SER A 99 1.46 2.65 4.03
N VAL A 100 0.65 1.59 4.15
CA VAL A 100 -0.62 1.54 4.87
C VAL A 100 -0.59 0.32 5.79
N ASN A 101 -0.74 0.51 7.11
CA ASN A 101 -0.79 -0.62 8.04
C ASN A 101 -2.22 -1.12 8.30
N ASN A 102 -2.33 -2.22 9.04
CA ASN A 102 -3.62 -2.82 9.44
C ASN A 102 -4.54 -1.81 10.15
N ASP A 103 -4.02 -1.00 11.07
CA ASP A 103 -4.82 0.01 11.79
C ASP A 103 -5.46 1.03 10.84
N ALA A 104 -4.71 1.49 9.83
CA ALA A 104 -5.26 2.38 8.81
C ALA A 104 -6.32 1.67 7.96
N ALA A 105 -6.05 0.44 7.53
CA ALA A 105 -7.00 -0.34 6.75
C ALA A 105 -8.31 -0.55 7.50
N GLU A 106 -8.26 -0.97 8.76
CA GLU A 106 -9.43 -1.17 9.61
C GLU A 106 -10.18 0.13 9.90
N ALA A 107 -9.48 1.24 10.12
CA ALA A 107 -10.14 2.52 10.33
C ALA A 107 -10.89 3.00 9.07
N ILE A 108 -10.32 2.79 7.89
CA ILE A 108 -10.88 3.27 6.62
C ILE A 108 -11.99 2.34 6.12
N PHE A 109 -11.80 1.03 6.19
CA PHE A 109 -12.69 0.04 5.58
C PHE A 109 -13.41 -0.84 6.61
N GLY A 110 -13.23 -0.61 7.91
CA GLY A 110 -13.87 -1.40 8.97
C GLY A 110 -13.00 -2.55 9.48
N THR A 111 -13.23 -2.94 10.72
CA THR A 111 -12.38 -3.87 11.49
C THR A 111 -12.30 -5.29 10.94
N THR A 112 -13.18 -5.66 10.00
CA THR A 112 -13.19 -6.99 9.37
C THR A 112 -12.46 -7.02 8.04
N ILE A 113 -11.92 -5.90 7.55
CA ILE A 113 -11.41 -5.81 6.18
C ILE A 113 -10.32 -6.83 5.87
N VAL A 114 -9.40 -7.09 6.81
CA VAL A 114 -8.31 -8.06 6.63
C VAL A 114 -8.88 -9.49 6.53
N ASP A 115 -9.82 -9.83 7.40
CA ASP A 115 -10.50 -11.13 7.37
C ASP A 115 -11.34 -11.29 6.10
N ASP A 116 -12.01 -10.23 5.65
CA ASP A 116 -12.82 -10.22 4.43
C ASP A 116 -11.95 -10.40 3.17
N ILE A 117 -10.75 -9.83 3.13
CA ILE A 117 -9.78 -10.06 2.05
C ILE A 117 -9.36 -11.53 2.05
N ARG A 118 -8.93 -12.05 3.20
CA ARG A 118 -8.48 -13.45 3.35
C ARG A 118 -9.60 -14.45 3.01
N ALA A 119 -10.86 -14.13 3.31
CA ALA A 119 -12.00 -14.97 2.99
C ALA A 119 -12.26 -15.13 1.47
N ASN A 120 -11.87 -14.14 0.66
CA ASN A 120 -12.07 -14.16 -0.79
C ASN A 120 -10.82 -14.65 -1.56
N ASP A 121 -9.63 -14.58 -0.96
CA ASP A 121 -8.36 -14.98 -1.58
C ASP A 121 -8.22 -16.51 -1.73
N ALA A 122 -7.88 -16.95 -2.94
CA ALA A 122 -7.64 -18.37 -3.26
C ALA A 122 -6.33 -18.93 -2.71
N TYR A 123 -5.35 -18.08 -2.34
CA TYR A 123 -4.01 -18.53 -1.96
C TYR A 123 -3.83 -18.80 -0.45
N ASN A 124 -4.73 -18.34 0.41
CA ASN A 124 -4.73 -18.66 1.85
C ASN A 124 -6.18 -18.75 2.38
N GLY A 125 -6.68 -19.96 2.55
CA GLY A 125 -7.88 -20.19 3.35
C GLY A 125 -7.67 -19.68 4.78
N TYR A 126 -8.73 -19.11 5.34
CA TYR A 126 -8.88 -18.62 6.73
C TYR A 126 -7.88 -19.21 7.75
N ALA A 127 -7.39 -18.37 8.67
CA ALA A 127 -6.90 -18.84 9.96
C ALA A 127 -8.08 -19.47 10.74
N GLY A 128 -8.26 -20.78 10.58
CA GLY A 128 -9.37 -21.55 11.18
C GLY A 128 -10.12 -22.47 10.22
N ASN A 129 -9.88 -22.43 8.90
CA ASN A 129 -10.43 -23.44 7.99
C ASN A 129 -9.57 -23.61 6.73
N GLU A 130 -8.52 -24.43 6.85
CA GLU A 130 -7.53 -24.75 5.81
C GLU A 130 -8.12 -25.47 4.56
N ASN A 131 -9.45 -25.67 4.49
CA ASN A 131 -10.11 -26.53 3.50
C ASN A 131 -11.16 -25.81 2.63
N VAL A 132 -11.28 -24.49 2.69
CA VAL A 132 -12.15 -23.72 1.76
C VAL A 132 -11.32 -22.63 1.09
N PRO A 133 -10.71 -22.91 -0.08
CA PRO A 133 -10.06 -21.88 -0.87
C PRO A 133 -11.07 -20.81 -1.26
N GLY A 134 -10.70 -19.53 -1.17
CA GLY A 134 -11.36 -18.49 -1.94
C GLY A 134 -11.29 -18.82 -3.44
N THR A 135 -12.10 -18.15 -4.26
CA THR A 135 -12.14 -18.40 -5.71
C THR A 135 -11.46 -17.31 -6.53
N MET A 136 -10.87 -16.31 -5.87
CA MET A 136 -10.39 -15.08 -6.49
C MET A 136 -8.88 -14.93 -6.33
N ASP A 137 -8.25 -14.25 -7.29
CA ASP A 137 -6.88 -13.75 -7.09
C ASP A 137 -6.87 -12.73 -5.94
N ARG A 138 -5.74 -12.57 -5.25
CA ARG A 138 -5.66 -11.73 -4.05
C ARG A 138 -6.00 -10.26 -4.35
N GLY A 139 -5.63 -9.76 -5.53
CA GLY A 139 -6.05 -8.43 -5.99
C GLY A 139 -7.58 -8.28 -6.08
N ASP A 140 -8.24 -9.24 -6.73
CA ASP A 140 -9.71 -9.27 -6.86
C ASP A 140 -10.41 -9.42 -5.49
N ALA A 141 -9.79 -10.17 -4.58
CA ALA A 141 -10.26 -10.32 -3.20
C ALA A 141 -10.21 -8.99 -2.44
N VAL A 142 -9.15 -8.20 -2.62
CA VAL A 142 -9.05 -6.84 -2.07
C VAL A 142 -10.12 -5.91 -2.64
N ASP A 143 -10.26 -5.85 -3.96
CA ASP A 143 -11.28 -5.02 -4.61
C ASP A 143 -12.71 -5.41 -4.18
N THR A 144 -12.96 -6.71 -4.01
CA THR A 144 -14.23 -7.24 -3.52
C THR A 144 -14.48 -6.85 -2.07
N ALA A 145 -13.49 -6.99 -1.19
CA ALA A 145 -13.63 -6.64 0.22
C ALA A 145 -13.83 -5.13 0.41
N MET A 146 -13.04 -4.30 -0.29
CA MET A 146 -13.14 -2.85 -0.26
C MET A 146 -14.44 -2.31 -0.87
N SER A 147 -15.03 -3.00 -1.85
CA SER A 147 -16.33 -2.58 -2.43
C SER A 147 -17.52 -2.97 -1.56
N LYS A 148 -17.43 -4.09 -0.83
CA LYS A 148 -18.44 -4.53 0.14
C LYS A 148 -18.43 -3.69 1.41
N ASN A 149 -17.23 -3.35 1.88
CA ASN A 149 -17.05 -2.56 3.07
C ASN A 149 -17.07 -1.06 2.73
N GLY A 150 -18.03 -0.32 3.27
CA GLY A 150 -18.12 1.13 3.04
C GLY A 150 -16.84 1.85 3.49
N MET A 151 -16.36 2.79 2.68
CA MET A 151 -15.13 3.53 2.95
C MET A 151 -15.40 4.78 3.80
N ASN A 152 -14.76 4.89 4.96
CA ASN A 152 -14.71 6.09 5.76
C ASN A 152 -13.56 7.01 5.32
N ILE A 153 -13.81 7.81 4.29
CA ILE A 153 -12.80 8.69 3.68
C ILE A 153 -12.20 9.72 4.65
N PHE A 154 -12.91 10.07 5.73
CA PHE A 154 -12.39 10.99 6.76
C PHE A 154 -11.27 10.38 7.60
N GLN A 155 -11.17 9.04 7.64
CA GLN A 155 -10.09 8.37 8.35
C GLN A 155 -8.76 8.51 7.61
N VAL A 156 -8.75 8.61 6.27
CA VAL A 156 -7.50 8.76 5.49
C VAL A 156 -6.59 9.87 6.02
N PRO A 157 -7.03 11.15 6.15
CA PRO A 157 -6.16 12.20 6.70
C PRO A 157 -5.81 11.99 8.17
N ILE A 158 -6.67 11.36 8.96
CA ILE A 158 -6.41 11.06 10.38
C ILE A 158 -5.29 10.01 10.49
N GLN A 159 -5.37 8.94 9.72
CA GLN A 159 -4.40 7.85 9.72
C GLN A 159 -3.04 8.30 9.17
N ILE A 160 -3.00 9.25 8.23
CA ILE A 160 -1.76 9.93 7.82
C ILE A 160 -1.14 10.68 9.01
N LEU A 161 -1.93 11.47 9.74
CA LEU A 161 -1.45 12.25 10.90
C LEU A 161 -0.99 11.36 12.06
N MET A 162 -1.60 10.18 12.22
CA MET A 162 -1.24 9.19 13.23
C MET A 162 0.01 8.38 12.84
N GLY A 163 0.48 8.48 11.58
CA GLY A 163 1.63 7.74 11.08
C GLY A 163 1.33 6.31 10.64
N ASN A 164 0.05 5.94 10.58
CA ASN A 164 -0.44 4.65 10.10
C ASN A 164 -0.48 4.56 8.57
N ILE A 165 -0.57 5.72 7.90
CA ILE A 165 -0.26 5.88 6.48
C ILE A 165 0.99 6.73 6.36
N ARG A 166 1.99 6.24 5.63
CA ARG A 166 3.30 6.88 5.50
C ARG A 166 3.66 7.07 4.04
N PHE A 167 4.21 8.24 3.71
CA PHE A 167 4.78 8.52 2.39
C PHE A 167 6.29 8.55 2.52
N ILE A 168 6.96 7.56 1.92
CA ILE A 168 8.41 7.41 1.92
C ILE A 168 8.93 7.82 0.55
N PHE A 169 9.90 8.73 0.53
CA PHE A 169 10.61 9.12 -0.69
C PHE A 169 11.86 8.27 -0.85
N VAL A 170 12.03 7.65 -2.02
CA VAL A 170 13.08 6.68 -2.34
C VAL A 170 13.78 6.99 -3.65
#